data_AF-A0A945E7C7-F1
#
_entry.id   AF-A0A945E7C7-F1
#
_cell.length_a   1.000
_cell.length_b   1.000
_cell.length_c   1.000
_cell.angle_alpha   90.00
_cell.angle_beta   90.00
_cell.angle_gamma   90.00
#
_symmetry.space_group_name_H-M   'P 1'
#
loop_
_entity.id
_entity.type
_entity.pdbx_description
1 polymer ?
#
loop_
_entity_poly.entity_id
_entity_poly.type
_entity_poly.pdbx_seq_one_letter_code
_entity_poly.pdbx_strand_id
1 'polypeptide(L)'
;MKNDHNINDNELKFYNLPSDKSKVVVMPNPDFLYVVSFYDLRNGPLNLTGKMPDSTYWSISFYKSNTINWYVKNDKEFKDNHLNIVLSKSTVDLDLNSSTIIKSPDEKGVILIRILIEKKDEESIKFYKSIQKSISLKRIL
;
A
#
# COMPACT_ATOMS: atom_id res chain seq x y z
N MET A 1 25.71 5.60 10.53
CA MET A 1 24.67 5.12 9.60
C MET A 1 23.43 5.97 9.83
N LYS A 2 22.97 6.75 8.85
CA LYS A 2 21.71 7.50 8.98
C LYS A 2 20.55 6.49 8.90
N ASN A 3 19.70 6.47 9.91
CA ASN A 3 18.51 5.62 9.93
C ASN A 3 17.49 6.18 8.92
N ASP A 4 17.51 5.70 7.67
CA ASP A 4 16.52 6.04 6.63
C ASP A 4 15.12 5.44 6.89
N HIS A 5 14.84 5.03 8.12
CA HIS A 5 13.65 4.24 8.49
C HIS A 5 12.50 5.04 9.12
N ASN A 6 12.62 6.37 9.28
CA ASN A 6 11.47 7.16 9.73
C ASN A 6 10.46 7.31 8.58
N ILE A 7 9.39 6.52 8.63
CA ILE A 7 8.14 6.75 7.90
C ILE A 7 7.22 7.42 8.92
N ASN A 8 6.74 8.63 8.64
CA ASN A 8 5.73 9.24 9.51
C ASN A 8 4.38 8.52 9.32
N ASP A 9 3.53 8.57 10.34
CA ASP A 9 2.17 8.05 10.23
C ASP A 9 1.43 8.73 9.07
N ASN A 10 0.70 7.93 8.29
CA ASN A 10 -0.08 8.32 7.12
C ASN A 10 0.73 8.82 5.91
N GLU A 11 2.05 8.58 5.89
CA GLU A 11 2.89 8.84 4.72
C GLU A 11 3.28 7.53 4.02
N LEU A 12 3.12 7.52 2.69
CA LEU A 12 3.59 6.41 1.87
C LEU A 12 5.08 6.53 1.60
N LYS A 13 5.80 5.43 1.85
CA LYS A 13 7.18 5.25 1.41
C LYS A 13 7.26 4.27 0.25
N PHE A 14 7.82 4.74 -0.86
CA PHE A 14 8.04 3.98 -2.08
C PHE A 14 9.46 3.44 -2.10
N TYR A 15 9.63 2.13 -1.98
CA TYR A 15 10.93 1.50 -1.99
C TYR A 15 11.35 1.09 -3.40
N ASN A 16 12.65 1.19 -3.67
CA ASN A 16 13.27 0.56 -4.83
C ASN A 16 13.24 -0.97 -4.71
N LEU A 17 13.53 -1.65 -5.81
CA LEU A 17 13.72 -3.09 -5.80
C LEU A 17 14.75 -3.50 -4.73
N PRO A 18 14.45 -4.51 -3.91
CA PRO A 18 15.36 -4.97 -2.88
C PRO A 18 16.68 -5.50 -3.46
N SER A 19 17.75 -5.32 -2.70
CA SER A 19 19.04 -5.99 -2.89
C SER A 19 19.38 -6.82 -1.64
N ASP A 20 20.51 -7.52 -1.67
CA ASP A 20 21.11 -8.21 -0.51
C ASP A 20 21.28 -7.30 0.71
N LYS A 21 21.29 -5.97 0.51
CA LYS A 21 21.42 -4.96 1.57
C LYS A 21 20.09 -4.45 2.12
N SER A 22 18.95 -4.84 1.54
CA SER A 22 17.63 -4.33 1.92
C SER A 22 17.13 -5.01 3.21
N LYS A 23 16.89 -4.20 4.26
CA LYS A 23 16.42 -4.68 5.59
C LYS A 23 15.06 -4.14 6.02
N VAL A 24 14.39 -3.38 5.15
CA VAL A 24 13.13 -2.67 5.46
C VAL A 24 11.97 -3.64 5.71
N VAL A 25 11.87 -4.66 4.86
CA VAL A 25 10.94 -5.77 5.01
C VAL A 25 11.80 -7.00 5.27
N VAL A 26 11.45 -7.84 6.24
CA VAL A 26 12.18 -9.08 6.52
C VAL A 26 12.01 -10.03 5.34
N MET A 27 13.12 -10.59 4.84
CA MET A 27 13.18 -11.42 3.62
C MET A 27 12.51 -10.76 2.40
N PRO A 28 13.01 -9.58 1.97
CA PRO A 28 12.38 -8.88 0.87
C PRO A 28 12.61 -9.66 -0.44
N ASN A 29 11.56 -9.87 -1.21
CA ASN A 29 11.66 -10.55 -2.49
C ASN A 29 12.12 -9.52 -3.56
N PRO A 30 13.27 -9.75 -4.24
CA PRO A 30 13.83 -8.84 -5.22
C PRO A 30 12.99 -8.68 -6.50
N ASP A 31 11.88 -9.41 -6.62
CA ASP A 31 10.93 -9.32 -7.73
C ASP A 31 9.81 -8.29 -7.47
N PHE A 32 9.69 -7.77 -6.25
CA PHE A 32 8.60 -6.87 -5.87
C PHE A 32 9.06 -5.43 -5.62
N LEU A 33 8.30 -4.47 -6.15
CA LEU A 33 8.28 -3.11 -5.63
C LEU A 33 7.35 -3.05 -4.40
N TYR A 34 7.79 -2.31 -3.40
CA TYR A 34 7.09 -2.19 -2.11
C TYR A 34 6.63 -0.76 -1.87
N VAL A 35 5.37 -0.60 -1.48
CA VAL A 35 4.86 0.64 -0.85
C VAL A 35 4.46 0.31 0.57
N VAL A 36 4.92 1.13 1.52
CA VAL A 36 4.66 0.92 2.95
C VAL A 36 4.16 2.22 3.56
N SER A 37 3.18 2.14 4.44
CA SER A 37 2.77 3.24 5.33
C SER A 37 2.44 2.67 6.69
N PHE A 38 2.85 3.35 7.75
CA PHE A 38 2.12 3.25 9.01
C PHE A 38 0.86 4.07 8.87
N TYR A 39 -0.30 3.56 9.27
CA TYR A 39 -1.55 4.32 9.26
C TYR A 39 -1.95 4.67 10.69
N ASP A 40 -2.60 5.82 10.85
CA ASP A 40 -3.15 6.32 12.10
C ASP A 40 -4.50 7.02 11.85
N LEU A 41 -5.56 6.38 12.35
CA LEU A 41 -6.95 6.76 12.16
C LEU A 41 -7.51 7.64 13.28
N ARG A 42 -6.70 8.03 14.27
CA ARG A 42 -7.16 8.86 15.41
C ARG A 42 -7.78 10.20 14.97
N ASN A 43 -7.27 10.75 13.87
CA ASN A 43 -7.74 12.01 13.31
C ASN A 43 -8.73 11.81 12.14
N GLY A 44 -9.32 10.62 12.00
CA GLY A 44 -10.32 10.30 10.98
C GLY A 44 -9.85 9.35 9.88
N PRO A 45 -10.76 8.98 8.95
CA PRO A 45 -10.53 7.99 7.90
C PRO A 45 -9.45 8.42 6.90
N LEU A 46 -8.85 7.42 6.25
CA LEU A 46 -7.89 7.62 5.17
C LEU A 46 -8.43 7.01 3.88
N ASN A 47 -8.20 7.69 2.75
CA ASN A 47 -8.44 7.18 1.42
C ASN A 47 -7.10 6.81 0.76
N LEU A 48 -6.96 5.53 0.41
CA LEU A 48 -5.87 4.99 -0.37
C LEU A 48 -6.32 4.86 -1.82
N THR A 49 -5.70 5.64 -2.71
CA THR A 49 -6.04 5.66 -4.13
C THR A 49 -4.82 5.42 -5.01
N GLY A 50 -5.03 5.03 -6.27
CA GLY A 50 -3.96 4.90 -7.25
C GLY A 50 -4.39 4.20 -8.52
N LYS A 51 -3.54 4.22 -9.54
CA LYS A 51 -3.69 3.39 -10.74
C LYS A 51 -2.73 2.21 -10.63
N MET A 52 -3.28 1.00 -10.54
CA MET A 52 -2.52 -0.24 -10.41
C MET A 52 -2.17 -0.81 -11.81
N PRO A 53 -1.16 -1.69 -11.92
CA PRO A 53 -0.91 -2.36 -13.18
C PRO A 53 -2.02 -3.38 -13.47
N ASP A 54 -2.41 -3.48 -14.73
CA ASP A 54 -3.33 -4.49 -15.27
C ASP A 54 -2.57 -5.69 -15.88
N SER A 55 -1.26 -5.57 -16.03
CA SER A 55 -0.40 -6.54 -16.72
C SER A 55 0.32 -7.53 -15.82
N THR A 56 0.25 -7.38 -14.49
CA THR A 56 1.01 -8.21 -13.56
C THR A 56 0.35 -8.32 -12.19
N TYR A 57 0.82 -9.28 -11.40
CA TYR A 57 0.35 -9.50 -10.04
C TYR A 57 0.67 -8.32 -9.12
N TRP A 58 -0.30 -7.96 -8.27
CA TRP A 58 -0.09 -7.07 -7.16
C TRP A 58 -1.00 -7.43 -5.97
N SER A 59 -0.61 -7.01 -4.78
CA SER A 59 -1.43 -7.20 -3.57
C SER A 59 -1.35 -6.03 -2.63
N ILE A 60 -2.40 -5.88 -1.84
CA ILE A 60 -2.50 -4.92 -0.74
C ILE A 60 -2.83 -5.71 0.51
N SER A 61 -2.07 -5.47 1.57
CA SER A 61 -2.22 -6.12 2.86
C SER A 61 -2.24 -5.08 3.97
N PHE A 62 -3.17 -5.23 4.92
CA PHE A 62 -3.24 -4.42 6.12
C PHE A 62 -2.96 -5.27 7.34
N TYR A 63 -2.14 -4.73 8.23
CA TYR A 63 -1.70 -5.37 9.45
C TYR A 63 -2.07 -4.50 10.65
N LYS A 64 -2.37 -5.15 11.77
CA LYS A 64 -2.52 -4.52 13.07
C LYS A 64 -1.15 -4.01 13.56
N SER A 65 -1.15 -3.20 14.61
CA SER A 65 0.10 -2.75 15.25
C SER A 65 0.95 -3.91 15.77
N ASN A 66 0.33 -5.05 16.11
CA ASN A 66 1.00 -6.28 16.51
C ASN A 66 1.37 -7.20 15.32
N THR A 67 1.34 -6.69 14.09
CA THR A 67 1.71 -7.39 12.84
C THR A 67 0.78 -8.54 12.40
N ILE A 68 -0.37 -8.72 13.06
CA ILE A 68 -1.39 -9.65 12.58
C ILE A 68 -2.04 -9.08 11.31
N ASN A 69 -2.01 -9.84 10.21
CA ASN A 69 -2.74 -9.50 8.99
C ASN A 69 -4.25 -9.63 9.22
N TRP A 70 -5.01 -8.61 8.84
CA TRP A 70 -6.47 -8.61 9.02
C TRP A 70 -7.24 -8.31 7.72
N TYR A 71 -6.53 -7.89 6.67
CA TYR A 71 -7.10 -7.71 5.35
C TYR A 71 -6.01 -7.93 4.30
N VAL A 72 -6.36 -8.66 3.25
CA VAL A 72 -5.52 -8.83 2.06
C VAL A 72 -6.42 -8.96 0.84
N LYS A 73 -6.02 -8.31 -0.25
CA LYS A 73 -6.56 -8.55 -1.59
C LYS A 73 -5.45 -8.48 -2.64
N ASN A 74 -5.64 -9.19 -3.74
CA ASN A 74 -4.78 -9.14 -4.91
C ASN A 74 -5.52 -8.64 -6.16
N ASP A 75 -4.76 -8.44 -7.25
CA ASP A 75 -5.22 -7.94 -8.56
C ASP A 75 -6.50 -8.60 -9.08
N LYS A 76 -6.70 -9.90 -8.83
CA LYS A 76 -7.88 -10.64 -9.30
C LYS A 76 -9.15 -10.40 -8.48
N GLU A 77 -9.00 -9.82 -7.29
CA GLU A 77 -10.10 -9.56 -6.34
C GLU A 77 -10.64 -8.12 -6.45
N PHE A 78 -9.97 -7.27 -7.23
CA PHE A 78 -10.46 -5.93 -7.58
C PHE A 78 -11.21 -5.98 -8.92
N LYS A 79 -12.20 -5.10 -9.08
CA LYS A 79 -13.03 -5.06 -10.30
C LYS A 79 -12.26 -4.48 -11.49
N ASP A 80 -11.38 -3.53 -11.23
CA ASP A 80 -10.51 -2.89 -12.20
C ASP A 80 -9.17 -2.50 -11.53
N ASN A 81 -8.34 -1.77 -12.26
CA ASN A 81 -7.05 -1.30 -11.77
C ASN A 81 -7.13 0.09 -11.08
N HIS A 82 -8.32 0.60 -10.79
CA HIS A 82 -8.48 1.82 -10.01
C HIS A 82 -8.57 1.47 -8.52
N LEU A 83 -7.44 1.63 -7.83
CA LEU A 83 -7.41 1.48 -6.39
C LEU A 83 -8.19 2.64 -5.74
N ASN A 84 -9.18 2.30 -4.92
CA ASN A 84 -9.93 3.24 -4.10
C ASN A 84 -10.44 2.55 -2.84
N ILE A 85 -9.68 2.64 -1.74
CA ILE A 85 -9.99 2.01 -0.45
C ILE A 85 -10.08 3.11 0.62
N VAL A 86 -11.23 3.17 1.29
CA VAL A 86 -11.37 3.97 2.50
C VAL A 86 -11.15 3.10 3.72
N LEU A 87 -10.12 3.44 4.50
CA LEU A 87 -9.79 2.83 5.77
C LEU A 87 -10.35 3.68 6.92
N SER A 88 -11.21 3.09 7.74
CA SER A 88 -11.83 3.78 8.88
C SER A 88 -11.82 2.94 10.15
N LYS A 89 -11.83 3.58 11.34
CA LYS A 89 -11.99 2.89 12.63
C LYS A 89 -13.45 2.59 12.95
N SER A 90 -14.33 3.49 12.54
CA SER A 90 -15.78 3.45 12.77
C SER A 90 -16.52 3.21 11.46
N THR A 91 -17.80 2.84 11.55
CA THR A 91 -18.67 2.86 10.37
C THR A 91 -18.73 4.30 9.85
N VAL A 92 -18.47 4.47 8.56
CA VAL A 92 -18.42 5.76 7.92
C VAL A 92 -19.54 5.79 6.90
N ASP A 93 -20.51 6.66 7.12
CA ASP A 93 -21.66 6.86 6.24
C ASP A 93 -21.29 7.92 5.19
N LEU A 94 -20.29 7.59 4.37
CA LEU A 94 -19.93 8.43 3.23
C LEU A 94 -20.56 7.82 1.97
N ASP A 95 -21.26 8.65 1.22
CA ASP A 95 -21.79 8.32 -0.11
C ASP A 95 -20.65 8.25 -1.14
N LEU A 96 -19.75 7.30 -0.95
CA LEU A 96 -18.61 7.04 -1.81
C LEU A 96 -18.97 5.92 -2.77
N ASN A 97 -19.81 6.26 -3.75
CA ASN A 97 -20.38 5.35 -4.75
C ASN A 97 -19.36 4.46 -5.51
N SER A 98 -18.06 4.70 -5.38
CA SER A 98 -16.98 3.94 -6.00
C SER A 98 -15.87 3.42 -5.06
N SER A 99 -15.97 3.63 -3.74
CA SER A 99 -14.89 3.25 -2.81
C SER A 99 -15.18 1.95 -2.08
N THR A 100 -14.15 1.11 -1.92
CA THR A 100 -14.22 -0.04 -1.01
C THR A 100 -13.95 0.45 0.41
N ILE A 101 -14.98 0.48 1.27
CA ILE A 101 -14.82 0.87 2.68
C ILE A 101 -14.41 -0.36 3.48
N ILE A 102 -13.29 -0.26 4.20
CA ILE A 102 -12.80 -1.31 5.11
C ILE A 102 -12.66 -0.76 6.52
N LYS A 103 -13.19 -1.51 7.48
CA LYS A 103 -13.12 -1.15 8.90
C LYS A 103 -11.88 -1.76 9.53
N SER A 104 -10.98 -0.90 10.02
CA SER A 104 -9.80 -1.33 10.75
C SER A 104 -10.16 -1.81 12.16
N PRO A 105 -9.61 -2.96 12.61
CA PRO A 105 -9.76 -3.40 13.99
C PRO A 105 -9.10 -2.42 14.98
N ASP A 106 -7.97 -1.80 14.60
CA ASP A 106 -7.14 -0.95 15.46
C ASP A 106 -7.02 0.47 14.87
N GLU A 107 -6.65 1.47 15.68
CA GLU A 107 -6.41 2.84 15.19
C GLU A 107 -5.13 2.95 14.37
N LYS A 108 -4.14 2.11 14.70
CA LYS A 108 -2.83 2.09 14.06
C LYS A 108 -2.50 0.73 13.48
N GLY A 109 -1.75 0.74 12.40
CA GLY A 109 -1.25 -0.47 11.76
C GLY A 109 -0.36 -0.17 10.56
N VAL A 110 -0.20 -1.16 9.69
CA VAL A 110 0.68 -1.08 8.52
C VAL A 110 -0.09 -1.39 7.25
N ILE A 111 0.14 -0.60 6.21
CA ILE A 111 -0.23 -0.90 4.82
C ILE A 111 1.02 -1.44 4.12
N LEU A 112 0.88 -2.56 3.42
CA LEU A 112 1.91 -3.11 2.54
C LEU A 112 1.31 -3.35 1.16
N ILE A 113 1.85 -2.69 0.16
CA ILE A 113 1.52 -2.93 -1.26
C ILE A 113 2.74 -3.56 -1.92
N ARG A 114 2.50 -4.61 -2.69
CA ARG A 114 3.53 -5.33 -3.44
C ARG A 114 3.12 -5.38 -4.91
N ILE A 115 4.00 -4.95 -5.79
CA ILE A 115 3.81 -5.00 -7.25
C ILE A 115 4.91 -5.87 -7.84
N LEU A 116 4.54 -6.96 -8.51
CA LEU A 116 5.50 -7.85 -9.16
C LEU A 116 6.12 -7.17 -10.38
N ILE A 117 7.42 -7.39 -10.58
CA ILE A 117 8.16 -6.94 -11.75
C ILE A 117 8.56 -8.17 -12.57
N GLU A 118 7.76 -8.51 -13.58
CA GLU A 118 7.97 -9.70 -14.41
C GLU A 118 9.23 -9.60 -15.29
N LYS A 119 9.48 -8.41 -15.85
CA LYS A 119 10.66 -8.11 -16.65
C LYS A 119 11.50 -7.05 -15.95
N LYS A 120 12.78 -7.38 -15.74
CA LYS A 120 13.73 -6.53 -14.99
C LYS A 120 14.62 -5.68 -15.88
N ASP A 121 14.19 -5.40 -17.12
CA ASP A 121 14.83 -4.38 -17.94
C ASP A 121 14.51 -2.98 -17.41
N GLU A 122 15.31 -1.98 -17.83
CA GLU A 122 15.18 -0.62 -17.31
C GLU A 122 13.82 0.03 -17.60
N GLU A 123 13.24 -0.23 -18.77
CA GLU A 123 11.97 0.37 -19.19
C GLU A 123 10.83 -0.16 -18.34
N SER A 124 10.76 -1.48 -18.17
CA SER A 124 9.80 -2.16 -17.29
C SER A 124 9.91 -1.64 -15.86
N ILE A 125 11.13 -1.53 -15.31
CA ILE A 125 11.34 -1.01 -13.95
C ILE A 125 10.87 0.46 -13.84
N LYS A 126 11.19 1.30 -14.83
CA LYS A 126 10.75 2.71 -14.87
C LYS A 126 9.22 2.81 -14.94
N PHE A 127 8.57 1.96 -15.73
CA PHE A 127 7.12 1.88 -15.84
C PHE A 127 6.46 1.52 -14.51
N TYR A 128 6.85 0.41 -13.88
CA TYR A 128 6.23 0.02 -12.61
C TYR A 128 6.52 1.00 -11.47
N LYS A 129 7.67 1.69 -11.48
CA LYS A 129 7.95 2.78 -10.54
C LYS A 129 7.03 3.99 -10.75
N SER A 130 6.63 4.29 -11.99
CA SER A 130 5.67 5.39 -12.24
C SER A 130 4.28 5.05 -11.71
N ILE A 131 3.85 3.80 -11.91
CA ILE A 131 2.62 3.22 -11.33
C ILE A 131 2.66 3.28 -9.81
N GLN A 132 3.75 2.78 -9.20
CA GLN A 132 3.95 2.79 -7.75
C GLN A 132 3.80 4.21 -7.17
N LYS A 133 4.37 5.22 -7.84
CA LYS A 133 4.29 6.64 -7.44
C LYS A 133 2.93 7.29 -7.67
N SER A 134 2.03 6.66 -8.42
CA SER A 134 0.65 7.14 -8.59
C SER A 134 -0.21 6.90 -7.35
N ILE A 135 0.22 6.01 -6.45
CA ILE A 135 -0.50 5.66 -5.24
C ILE A 135 -0.43 6.82 -4.23
N SER A 136 -1.57 7.17 -3.65
CA SER A 136 -1.68 8.23 -2.66
C SER A 136 -2.50 7.79 -1.45
N LEU A 137 -2.13 8.30 -0.28
CA LEU A 137 -2.87 8.11 0.97
C LEU A 137 -3.22 9.49 1.51
N LYS A 138 -4.51 9.78 1.67
CA LYS A 138 -5.00 11.09 2.10
C LYS A 138 -6.06 10.94 3.17
N ARG A 139 -6.10 11.88 4.12
CA ARG A 139 -7.23 11.96 5.06
C ARG A 139 -8.49 12.40 4.33
N ILE A 140 -9.62 11.80 4.69
CA ILE A 140 -10.93 12.26 4.25
C ILE A 140 -11.38 13.34 5.25
N LEU A 141 -11.73 14.52 4.72
CA LEU A 141 -12.27 15.64 5.50
C LEU A 141 -13.74 15.44 5.81
#